data_AF-A0A4Z1K0U2-F1
#
_entry.id   AF-A0A4Z1K0U2-F1
#
_cell.length_a   1.000
_cell.length_b   1.000
_cell.length_c   1.000
_cell.angle_alpha   90.00
_cell.angle_beta   90.00
_cell.angle_gamma   90.00
#
_symmetry.space_group_name_H-M   'P 1'
#
loop_
_entity.id
_entity.type
_entity.pdbx_description
1 polymer ?
#
loop_
_entity_poly.entity_id
_entity_poly.type
_entity_poly.pdbx_seq_one_letter_code
_entity_poly.pdbx_strand_id
1 'polypeptide(L)'
;MRFFPKVIVAFFGALATANPLIPVLPSRDTSVTHSSSVIPSYTVLNNYCEAAGPNAYVGVQYDNGVITSYNYGDCYSYVVNGSTALAAVFCKSVICTNCSGDDCTDPNIVLTVPRSLVLVNPAGVVTTVLGKGAICQKLPLDLPV
;
A
#
# COMPACT_ATOMS: atom_id res chain seq x y z
N MET A 1 73.90 -18.49 -55.75
CA MET A 1 74.45 -17.44 -54.89
C MET A 1 73.67 -17.43 -53.59
N ARG A 2 74.36 -17.47 -52.44
CA ARG A 2 74.02 -16.77 -51.17
C ARG A 2 72.72 -17.24 -50.46
N PHE A 3 72.61 -17.49 -49.15
CA PHE A 3 73.42 -17.25 -47.96
C PHE A 3 72.90 -18.23 -46.86
N PHE A 4 73.77 -18.85 -46.08
CA PHE A 4 73.45 -19.26 -44.69
C PHE A 4 73.24 -17.97 -43.86
N PRO A 5 72.45 -17.93 -42.76
CA PRO A 5 73.05 -18.28 -41.46
C PRO A 5 72.12 -18.73 -40.31
N LYS A 6 72.70 -19.63 -39.51
CA LYS A 6 72.91 -19.59 -38.05
C LYS A 6 71.77 -19.20 -37.10
N VAL A 7 71.49 -20.18 -36.24
CA VAL A 7 71.11 -20.10 -34.82
C VAL A 7 71.68 -18.86 -34.10
N ILE A 8 70.80 -18.12 -33.42
CA ILE A 8 71.15 -17.22 -32.31
C ILE A 8 70.15 -17.49 -31.17
N VAL A 9 70.71 -17.77 -30.00
CA VAL A 9 70.03 -17.92 -28.71
C VAL A 9 69.57 -16.54 -28.22
N ALA A 10 68.36 -16.45 -27.68
CA ALA A 10 67.97 -15.36 -26.80
C ALA A 10 67.14 -15.89 -25.62
N PHE A 11 67.66 -15.62 -24.41
CA PHE A 11 67.03 -15.78 -23.11
C PHE A 11 66.00 -14.66 -22.86
N PHE A 12 65.29 -14.77 -21.73
CA PHE A 12 64.38 -13.80 -21.10
C PHE A 12 62.94 -13.79 -21.67
N GLY A 13 61.88 -13.87 -20.88
CA GLY A 13 61.73 -13.91 -19.43
C GLY A 13 60.29 -14.28 -19.10
N ALA A 14 60.03 -14.68 -17.86
CA ALA A 14 58.68 -14.91 -17.36
C ALA A 14 57.86 -13.62 -17.48
N LEU A 15 56.72 -13.67 -18.17
CA LEU A 15 55.67 -12.68 -18.04
C LEU A 15 54.38 -13.39 -17.67
N ALA A 16 53.93 -13.08 -16.46
CA ALA A 16 52.66 -13.49 -15.89
C ALA A 16 51.53 -13.21 -16.87
N THR A 17 50.69 -14.22 -17.10
CA THR A 17 49.46 -14.09 -17.86
C THR A 17 48.54 -13.11 -17.13
N ALA A 18 48.28 -11.97 -17.78
CA ALA A 18 47.35 -10.96 -17.32
C ALA A 18 45.96 -11.57 -17.09
N ASN A 19 45.43 -11.38 -15.88
CA ASN A 19 44.00 -11.53 -15.62
C ASN A 19 43.25 -10.47 -16.44
N PRO A 20 42.18 -10.83 -17.17
CA PRO A 20 41.35 -9.84 -17.82
C PRO A 20 40.62 -9.04 -16.74
N LEU A 21 40.89 -7.74 -16.70
CA LEU A 21 40.13 -6.75 -15.97
C LEU A 21 38.67 -6.80 -16.43
N ILE A 22 37.79 -7.34 -15.59
CA ILE A 22 36.34 -7.19 -15.74
C ILE A 22 36.00 -5.73 -15.41
N PRO A 23 35.39 -4.95 -16.32
CA PRO A 23 34.87 -3.66 -15.97
C PRO A 23 33.64 -3.87 -15.08
N VAL A 24 33.76 -3.57 -13.79
CA VAL A 24 32.64 -3.48 -12.86
C VAL A 24 31.80 -2.28 -13.30
N LEU A 25 30.67 -2.52 -13.97
CA LEU A 25 29.65 -1.48 -14.12
C LEU A 25 29.22 -1.04 -12.71
N PRO A 26 29.15 0.27 -12.42
CA PRO A 26 28.51 0.71 -11.20
C PRO A 26 27.02 0.36 -11.31
N SER A 27 26.59 -0.68 -10.60
CA SER A 27 25.18 -0.93 -10.33
C SER A 27 24.64 0.33 -9.68
N ARG A 28 23.90 1.12 -10.44
CA ARG A 28 23.14 2.24 -9.92
C ARG A 28 22.01 1.60 -9.11
N ASP A 29 22.27 1.39 -7.82
CA ASP A 29 21.22 1.10 -6.84
C ASP A 29 20.29 2.30 -6.87
N THR A 30 19.30 2.20 -7.77
CA THR A 30 18.14 3.07 -7.75
C THR A 30 17.32 2.49 -6.62
N SER A 31 17.69 2.83 -5.38
CA SER A 31 16.83 2.63 -4.23
C SER A 31 15.57 3.43 -4.54
N VAL A 32 14.58 2.78 -5.12
CA VAL A 32 13.22 3.30 -5.15
C VAL A 32 12.90 3.53 -3.69
N THR A 33 12.75 4.80 -3.30
CA THR A 33 12.21 5.16 -2.01
C THR A 33 10.82 4.55 -1.96
N HIS A 34 10.71 3.32 -1.44
CA HIS A 34 9.43 2.77 -1.05
C HIS A 34 8.95 3.72 0.03
N SER A 35 8.01 4.59 -0.35
CA SER A 35 7.28 5.42 0.59
C SER A 35 6.65 4.45 1.57
N SER A 36 7.27 4.29 2.74
CA SER A 36 6.73 3.47 3.81
C SER A 36 5.39 4.12 4.14
N SER A 37 4.29 3.50 3.71
CA SER A 37 2.96 4.00 4.00
C SER A 37 2.77 3.89 5.52
N VAL A 38 2.96 5.01 6.21
CA VAL A 38 2.86 5.08 7.66
C VAL A 38 1.38 4.95 8.00
N ILE A 39 1.00 3.82 8.59
CA ILE A 39 -0.35 3.64 9.12
C ILE A 39 -0.52 4.68 10.24
N PRO A 40 -1.55 5.53 10.15
CA PRO A 40 -1.75 6.60 11.12
C PRO A 40 -2.16 5.98 12.45
N SER A 41 -1.83 6.64 13.56
CA SER A 41 -2.26 6.14 14.86
C SER A 41 -3.79 6.20 14.97
N TYR A 42 -4.36 5.29 15.77
CA TYR A 42 -5.78 5.27 16.10
C TYR A 42 -6.31 6.66 16.47
N THR A 43 -5.57 7.37 17.34
CA THR A 43 -5.97 8.69 17.85
C THR A 43 -6.13 9.73 16.75
N VAL A 44 -5.27 9.71 15.72
CA VAL A 44 -5.35 10.67 14.61
C VAL A 44 -6.65 10.47 13.82
N LEU A 45 -6.94 9.24 13.40
CA LEU A 45 -8.15 8.95 12.63
C LEU A 45 -9.42 9.08 13.45
N ASN A 46 -9.39 8.65 14.73
CA ASN A 46 -10.54 8.81 15.62
C ASN A 46 -10.88 10.29 15.83
N ASN A 47 -9.88 11.13 16.12
CA ASN A 47 -10.10 12.56 16.32
C ASN A 47 -10.57 13.25 15.04
N TYR A 48 -10.02 12.86 13.89
CA TYR A 48 -10.48 13.35 12.59
C TYR A 48 -11.97 13.02 12.36
N CYS A 49 -12.37 11.78 12.64
CA CYS A 49 -13.74 11.31 12.53
C CYS A 49 -14.69 12.07 13.46
N GLU A 50 -14.36 12.21 14.75
CA GLU A 50 -15.20 12.92 15.72
C GLU A 50 -15.32 14.42 15.38
N ALA A 51 -14.25 15.03 14.87
CA ALA A 51 -14.24 16.45 14.47
C ALA A 51 -15.01 16.73 13.17
N ALA A 52 -15.18 15.73 12.30
CA ALA A 52 -15.92 15.87 11.03
C ALA A 52 -17.43 16.06 11.23
N GLY A 53 -17.95 15.80 12.43
CA GLY A 53 -19.30 16.17 12.83
C GLY A 53 -20.18 14.98 13.26
N PRO A 54 -21.45 15.24 13.62
CA PRO A 54 -22.30 14.24 14.26
C PRO A 54 -22.73 13.08 13.34
N ASN A 55 -22.61 13.25 12.03
CA ASN A 55 -22.97 12.22 11.04
C ASN A 55 -21.77 11.42 10.53
N ALA A 56 -20.54 11.88 10.77
CA ALA A 56 -19.34 11.16 10.40
C ALA A 56 -19.19 9.93 11.28
N TYR A 57 -18.95 8.75 10.70
CA TYR A 57 -18.87 7.49 11.45
C TYR A 57 -17.52 6.80 11.34
N VAL A 58 -16.73 7.13 10.32
CA VAL A 58 -15.41 6.55 10.07
C VAL A 58 -14.43 7.62 9.58
N GLY A 59 -13.21 7.58 10.11
CA GLY A 59 -12.06 8.29 9.57
C GLY A 59 -11.14 7.32 8.82
N VAL A 60 -10.72 7.65 7.61
CA VAL A 60 -10.01 6.77 6.69
C VAL A 60 -8.74 7.46 6.20
N GLN A 61 -7.63 6.73 6.16
CA GLN A 61 -6.44 7.14 5.41
C GLN A 61 -6.23 6.25 4.19
N TYR A 62 -5.98 6.87 3.05
CA TYR A 62 -5.57 6.21 1.83
C TYR A 62 -4.03 6.11 1.74
N ASP A 63 -3.52 5.18 0.94
CA ASP A 63 -2.09 4.93 0.77
C ASP A 63 -1.28 6.15 0.24
N ASN A 64 -1.95 7.11 -0.40
CA ASN A 64 -1.41 8.41 -0.81
C ASN A 64 -1.27 9.43 0.34
N GLY A 65 -1.64 9.04 1.56
CA GLY A 65 -1.55 9.87 2.77
C GLY A 65 -2.78 10.74 3.03
N VAL A 66 -3.75 10.80 2.11
CA VAL A 66 -4.97 11.61 2.30
C VAL A 66 -5.85 10.99 3.37
N ILE A 67 -6.24 11.81 4.35
CA ILE A 67 -7.20 11.46 5.40
C ILE A 67 -8.56 12.07 5.04
N THR A 68 -9.62 11.28 5.19
CA THR A 68 -11.01 11.74 4.99
C THR A 68 -11.95 11.06 5.99
N SER A 69 -13.22 11.47 5.97
CA SER A 69 -14.29 10.88 6.76
C SER A 69 -15.53 10.65 5.90
N TYR A 70 -16.34 9.66 6.27
CA TYR A 70 -17.61 9.37 5.61
C TYR A 70 -18.78 9.54 6.57
N ASN A 71 -19.88 10.09 6.06
CA ASN A 71 -21.14 10.22 6.78
C ASN A 71 -22.05 9.03 6.54
N TYR A 72 -23.01 8.83 7.43
CA TYR A 72 -24.07 7.85 7.23
C TYR A 72 -24.76 8.00 5.87
N GLY A 73 -24.87 6.88 5.14
CA GLY A 73 -25.46 6.85 3.80
C GLY A 73 -24.50 7.21 2.66
N ASP A 74 -23.29 7.72 2.95
CA ASP A 74 -22.28 7.94 1.91
C ASP A 74 -21.75 6.58 1.41
N CYS A 75 -21.43 6.53 0.11
CA CYS A 75 -20.65 5.43 -0.44
C CYS A 75 -19.18 5.62 -0.06
N TYR A 76 -18.70 4.76 0.84
CA TYR A 76 -17.30 4.64 1.21
C TYR A 76 -16.62 3.66 0.27
N SER A 77 -16.07 4.17 -0.83
CA SER A 77 -15.18 3.38 -1.71
C SER A 77 -13.87 3.03 -1.00
N TYR A 78 -13.37 1.81 -1.20
CA TYR A 78 -12.06 1.40 -0.68
C TYR A 78 -10.90 1.81 -1.60
N VAL A 79 -11.20 2.37 -2.78
CA VAL A 79 -10.19 2.94 -3.67
C VAL A 79 -10.68 4.29 -4.19
N VAL A 80 -9.89 5.34 -3.98
CA VAL A 80 -10.20 6.69 -4.47
C VAL A 80 -9.01 7.19 -5.27
N ASN A 81 -9.24 7.58 -6.52
CA ASN A 81 -8.20 8.07 -7.44
C ASN A 81 -6.98 7.11 -7.55
N GLY A 82 -7.24 5.81 -7.54
CA GLY A 82 -6.20 4.76 -7.59
C GLY A 82 -5.46 4.53 -6.26
N SER A 83 -5.80 5.25 -5.20
CA SER A 83 -5.24 5.09 -3.86
C SER A 83 -6.15 4.18 -3.03
N THR A 84 -5.58 3.13 -2.42
CA THR A 84 -6.33 2.15 -1.63
C THR A 84 -6.47 2.62 -0.18
N ALA A 85 -7.63 2.40 0.44
CA ALA A 85 -7.83 2.64 1.87
C ALA A 85 -6.85 1.77 2.66
N LEU A 86 -5.92 2.41 3.37
CA LEU A 86 -4.85 1.79 4.14
C LEU A 86 -5.34 1.44 5.54
N ALA A 87 -6.05 2.37 6.17
CA ALA A 87 -6.59 2.20 7.51
C ALA A 87 -7.89 2.98 7.68
N ALA A 88 -8.80 2.45 8.50
CA ALA A 88 -10.04 3.10 8.88
C ALA A 88 -10.29 2.91 10.38
N VAL A 89 -10.77 3.96 11.04
CA VAL A 89 -11.18 3.94 12.45
C VAL A 89 -12.63 4.39 12.55
N PHE A 90 -13.47 3.53 13.13
CA PHE A 90 -14.89 3.80 13.31
C PHE A 90 -15.11 4.56 14.62
N CYS A 91 -15.40 5.86 14.56
CA CYS A 91 -15.72 6.64 15.76
C CYS A 91 -17.18 6.43 16.22
N LYS A 92 -18.01 5.73 15.44
CA LYS A 92 -19.39 5.36 15.79
C LYS A 92 -19.68 3.91 15.38
N SER A 93 -20.57 3.24 16.11
CA SER A 93 -21.06 1.92 15.70
C SER A 93 -21.99 2.07 14.50
N VAL A 94 -21.85 1.18 13.51
CA VAL A 94 -22.61 1.21 12.26
C VAL A 94 -23.03 -0.17 11.79
N ILE A 95 -24.06 -0.25 10.96
CA ILE A 95 -24.32 -1.41 10.11
C ILE A 95 -23.93 -1.06 8.68
N CYS A 96 -23.00 -1.82 8.11
CA CYS A 96 -22.46 -1.58 6.79
C CYS A 96 -22.92 -2.65 5.83
N THR A 97 -23.41 -2.23 4.67
CA THR A 97 -23.59 -3.08 3.50
C THR A 97 -22.38 -2.85 2.60
N ASN A 98 -21.49 -3.84 2.54
CA ASN A 98 -20.42 -3.86 1.56
C ASN A 98 -20.95 -4.08 0.15
N CYS A 99 -20.23 -3.58 -0.83
CA CYS A 99 -20.58 -3.64 -2.24
C CYS A 99 -19.45 -4.29 -3.06
N SER A 100 -19.81 -5.03 -4.11
CA SER A 100 -18.83 -5.63 -5.02
C SER A 100 -18.10 -4.56 -5.86
N GLY A 101 -18.81 -3.46 -6.17
CA GLY A 101 -18.32 -2.28 -6.89
C GLY A 101 -17.91 -1.12 -5.95
N ASP A 102 -17.16 -0.18 -6.51
CA ASP A 102 -16.68 1.05 -5.86
C ASP A 102 -17.71 2.19 -5.84
N ASP A 103 -18.77 2.08 -6.66
CA ASP A 103 -19.91 3.00 -6.73
C ASP A 103 -21.04 2.64 -5.76
N CYS A 104 -20.86 1.56 -4.99
CA CYS A 104 -21.84 1.00 -4.06
C CYS A 104 -23.21 0.64 -4.66
N THR A 105 -23.31 0.35 -5.97
CA THR A 105 -24.58 0.00 -6.62
C THR A 105 -24.95 -1.49 -6.52
N ASP A 106 -23.95 -2.35 -6.23
CA ASP A 106 -24.10 -3.80 -6.13
C ASP A 106 -23.84 -4.30 -4.69
N PRO A 107 -24.86 -4.34 -3.81
CA PRO A 107 -24.71 -4.78 -2.42
C PRO A 107 -24.39 -6.28 -2.31
N ASN A 108 -23.55 -6.64 -1.35
CA ASN A 108 -23.01 -7.99 -1.19
C ASN A 108 -23.17 -8.54 0.23
N ILE A 109 -22.37 -8.03 1.19
CA ILE A 109 -22.32 -8.54 2.57
C ILE A 109 -22.73 -7.44 3.54
N VAL A 110 -23.62 -7.76 4.48
CA VAL A 110 -24.00 -6.87 5.58
C VAL A 110 -23.30 -7.28 6.86
N LEU A 111 -22.70 -6.32 7.57
CA LEU A 111 -22.04 -6.56 8.85
C LEU A 111 -22.19 -5.39 9.82
N THR A 112 -22.23 -5.70 11.11
CA THR A 112 -22.21 -4.69 12.16
C THR A 112 -20.76 -4.38 12.54
N VAL A 113 -20.40 -3.10 12.51
CA VAL A 113 -19.08 -2.60 12.92
C VAL A 113 -19.22 -1.85 14.23
N PRO A 114 -18.56 -2.29 15.33
CA PRO A 114 -18.58 -1.55 16.58
C PRO A 114 -17.71 -0.29 16.50
N ARG A 115 -18.07 0.71 17.32
CA ARG A 115 -17.19 1.86 17.60
C ARG A 115 -15.81 1.38 18.08
N SER A 116 -14.79 2.16 17.76
CA SER A 116 -13.38 1.91 18.06
C SER A 116 -12.76 0.74 17.30
N LEU A 117 -13.51 0.10 16.38
CA LEU A 117 -12.90 -0.87 15.47
C LEU A 117 -11.88 -0.16 14.58
N VAL A 118 -10.73 -0.80 14.39
CA VAL A 118 -9.71 -0.40 13.44
C VAL A 118 -9.64 -1.44 12.34
N LEU A 119 -9.90 -1.03 11.11
CA LEU A 119 -9.62 -1.84 9.93
C LEU A 119 -8.26 -1.41 9.38
N VAL A 120 -7.32 -2.34 9.34
CA VAL A 120 -6.02 -2.14 8.71
C VAL A 120 -5.99 -2.99 7.45
N ASN A 121 -5.69 -2.37 6.32
CA ASN A 121 -5.72 -3.01 5.00
C ASN A 121 -4.33 -2.93 4.35
N PRO A 122 -3.32 -3.61 4.90
CA PRO A 122 -2.00 -3.62 4.31
C PRO A 122 -2.11 -4.30 2.94
N ALA A 123 -1.64 -3.62 1.88
CA ALA A 123 -1.63 -4.13 0.51
C ALA A 123 -3.00 -4.51 -0.08
N GLY A 124 -4.12 -3.96 0.41
CA GLY A 124 -5.42 -4.09 -0.25
C GLY A 124 -6.19 -5.39 0.01
N VAL A 125 -5.73 -6.28 0.88
CA VAL A 125 -6.35 -7.59 1.16
C VAL A 125 -7.84 -7.48 1.56
N VAL A 126 -8.20 -6.47 2.34
CA VAL A 126 -9.60 -6.23 2.79
C VAL A 126 -10.52 -6.01 1.58
N THR A 127 -10.03 -5.36 0.52
CA THR A 127 -10.81 -5.13 -0.71
C THR A 127 -11.10 -6.40 -1.51
N THR A 128 -10.34 -7.47 -1.26
CA THR A 128 -10.58 -8.76 -1.92
C THR A 128 -11.68 -9.55 -1.22
N VAL A 129 -11.84 -9.36 0.10
CA VAL A 129 -12.76 -10.15 0.93
C VAL A 129 -14.09 -9.44 1.14
N LEU A 130 -14.05 -8.13 1.45
CA LEU A 130 -15.25 -7.36 1.75
C LEU A 130 -15.90 -6.77 0.50
N GLY A 131 -15.18 -6.68 -0.63
CA GLY A 131 -15.63 -5.98 -1.83
C GLY A 131 -14.90 -4.65 -2.02
N LYS A 132 -15.46 -3.73 -2.81
CA LYS A 132 -14.77 -2.50 -3.24
C LYS A 132 -15.29 -1.22 -2.57
N GLY A 133 -16.35 -1.30 -1.79
CA GLY A 133 -16.85 -0.19 -1.00
C GLY A 133 -17.92 -0.63 -0.02
N ALA A 134 -18.47 0.31 0.74
CA ALA A 134 -19.59 0.08 1.64
C ALA A 134 -20.48 1.30 1.81
N ILE A 135 -21.76 1.07 2.09
CA ILE A 135 -22.69 2.08 2.61
C ILE A 135 -23.02 1.70 4.04
N CYS A 136 -22.79 2.62 4.98
CA CYS A 136 -23.02 2.37 6.39
C CYS A 136 -24.12 3.28 6.96
N GLN A 137 -24.95 2.69 7.82
CA GLN A 137 -26.10 3.32 8.46
C GLN A 137 -25.93 3.31 9.98
N LYS A 138 -26.70 4.17 10.67
CA LYS A 138 -26.79 4.16 12.13
C LYS A 138 -27.32 2.80 12.60
N LEU A 139 -26.81 2.30 13.73
CA LEU A 139 -27.49 1.19 14.39
C LEU A 139 -28.91 1.62 14.76
N PRO A 140 -29.92 0.77 14.52
CA PRO A 140 -31.22 0.91 15.16
C PRO A 140 -31.04 1.08 16.68
N LEU A 141 -31.76 2.03 17.27
CA LEU A 141 -31.69 2.32 18.71
C LEU A 141 -32.12 1.12 19.59
N ASP A 142 -32.70 0.08 18.99
CA ASP A 142 -33.25 -1.10 19.67
C ASP A 142 -32.35 -2.35 19.61
N LEU A 143 -31.09 -2.24 19.15
CA LEU A 143 -30.17 -3.39 19.22
C LEU A 143 -29.56 -3.50 20.62
N PRO A 144 -29.77 -4.62 21.35
CA PRO A 144 -29.11 -4.85 22.64
C PRO A 144 -27.59 -4.93 22.42
N VAL A 145 -26.86 -4.17 23.23
CA VAL A 145 -25.39 -4.15 23.30
C VAL A 145 -24.89 -5.37 24.05
#